data_AF-A0A1J3GG31-F1
#
_entry.id   AF-A0A1J3GG31-F1
#
_cell.length_a   1.000
_cell.length_b   1.000
_cell.length_c   1.000
_cell.angle_alpha   90.00
_cell.angle_beta   90.00
_cell.angle_gamma   90.00
#
_symmetry.space_group_name_H-M   'P 1'
#
loop_
_entity.id
_entity.type
_entity.pdbx_description
1 polymer ?
#
loop_
_entity_poly.entity_id
_entity_poly.type
_entity_poly.pdbx_seq_one_letter_code
_entity_poly.pdbx_strand_id
1 'polypeptide(L)' 'MKLLIEDGAEKYQTHFSDYVKKGLEPDNMEEMYKKVHAAIRADPLMKKSEKEAPKEHKLVVWLMTMMMRTTKSKTRLDS' A
#
# COMPACT_ATOMS: atom_id res chain seq x y z
N MET A 1 -4.21 -25.33 1.49
CA MET A 1 -2.76 -25.44 1.21
C MET A 1 -2.33 -26.89 1.09
N LYS A 2 -2.50 -27.74 2.11
CA LYS A 2 -2.07 -29.15 2.10
C LYS A 2 -2.50 -29.95 0.86
N LEU A 3 -3.77 -29.88 0.47
CA LEU A 3 -4.28 -30.55 -0.74
C LEU A 3 -3.63 -30.08 -2.06
N LEU A 4 -3.27 -28.80 -2.17
CA LEU A 4 -2.63 -28.27 -3.39
C LEU A 4 -1.13 -28.58 -3.45
N ILE A 5 -0.51 -28.89 -2.31
CA ILE A 5 0.91 -29.30 -2.25
C ILE A 5 1.06 -30.70 -2.85
N GLU A 6 0.11 -31.59 -2.59
CA GLU A 6 0.14 -32.99 -3.03
C GLU A 6 -0.31 -33.16 -4.50
N ASP A 7 -1.36 -32.48 -4.93
CA ASP A 7 -1.96 -32.67 -6.27
C ASP A 7 -1.37 -31.78 -7.38
N GLY A 8 -0.58 -30.75 -7.05
CA GLY A 8 -0.12 -29.80 -8.06
C GLY A 8 0.80 -28.69 -7.54
N ALA A 9 2.08 -29.03 -7.33
CA ALA A 9 3.12 -28.11 -6.87
C ALA A 9 3.26 -26.82 -7.73
N GLU A 10 2.95 -26.90 -9.02
CA GLU A 10 3.01 -25.76 -9.94
C GLU A 10 1.92 -24.70 -9.65
N LYS A 11 0.70 -25.15 -9.32
CA LYS A 11 -0.40 -24.29 -8.88
C LYS A 11 -0.13 -23.77 -7.46
N TYR A 12 0.52 -24.57 -6.62
CA TYR A 12 0.91 -24.14 -5.28
C TYR A 12 1.92 -22.99 -5.32
N GLN A 13 2.98 -23.10 -6.14
CA GLN A 13 3.96 -22.02 -6.27
C GLN A 13 3.37 -20.72 -6.82
N THR A 14 2.46 -20.78 -7.79
CA THR A 14 1.83 -19.58 -8.36
C THR A 14 0.88 -18.91 -7.36
N HIS A 15 -0.03 -19.68 -6.75
CA HIS A 15 -1.03 -19.13 -5.82
C HIS A 15 -0.45 -18.72 -4.46
N PHE A 16 0.59 -19.43 -3.99
CA PHE A 16 1.17 -19.20 -2.66
C PHE A 16 2.60 -18.64 -2.72
N SER A 17 3.02 -18.11 -3.86
CA SER A 17 4.34 -17.48 -4.04
C SER A 17 4.69 -16.50 -2.92
N ASP A 18 3.75 -15.64 -2.52
CA ASP A 18 4.00 -14.67 -1.45
C ASP A 18 4.04 -15.27 -0.05
N TYR A 19 3.36 -16.40 0.17
CA TYR A 19 3.45 -17.14 1.43
C TYR A 19 4.79 -17.86 1.53
N VAL A 20 5.26 -18.47 0.44
CA VAL A 20 6.58 -19.11 0.35
C VAL A 20 7.69 -18.09 0.58
N LYS A 21 7.62 -16.90 -0.05
CA LYS A 21 8.59 -15.81 0.19
C LYS A 21 8.63 -15.35 1.65
N LYS A 22 7.51 -15.42 2.35
CA LYS A 22 7.38 -15.03 3.76
C LYS A 22 7.64 -16.18 4.74
N GLY A 23 7.94 -17.39 4.25
CA GLY A 23 8.13 -18.57 5.10
C GLY A 23 6.87 -18.99 5.86
N LEU A 24 5.70 -18.71 5.31
CA LEU A 24 4.41 -19.03 5.93
C LEU A 24 3.93 -20.40 5.45
N GLU A 25 4.09 -21.38 6.33
CA GLU A 25 3.57 -22.74 6.15
C GLU A 25 2.15 -22.87 6.70
N PRO A 26 1.35 -23.84 6.19
CA PRO A 26 -0.01 -24.07 6.66
C PRO A 26 -0.12 -24.27 8.18
N ASP A 27 0.89 -24.86 8.80
CA ASP A 27 0.88 -25.11 10.26
C ASP A 27 1.22 -23.85 11.08
N ASN A 28 1.96 -22.89 10.50
CA ASN A 28 2.31 -21.61 11.16
C ASN A 28 1.20 -20.55 11.04
N MET A 29 0.24 -20.75 10.13
CA MET A 29 -0.87 -19.80 9.92
C MET A 29 -1.72 -19.63 11.18
N GLU A 30 -2.01 -20.71 11.91
CA GLU A 30 -2.81 -20.65 13.14
C GLU A 30 -2.13 -19.83 14.24
N GLU A 31 -0.83 -20.02 14.44
CA GLU A 31 -0.05 -19.29 15.43
C GLU A 31 0.04 -17.79 15.10
N MET A 32 0.21 -17.45 13.82
CA MET A 32 0.21 -16.06 13.36
C MET A 32 -1.13 -15.36 13.68
N TYR A 33 -2.27 -15.98 13.41
CA TYR A 33 -3.57 -15.39 13.71
C TYR A 33 -3.81 -15.22 15.21
N LYS A 34 -3.40 -16.20 16.04
CA LYS A 34 -3.49 -16.07 17.51
C LYS A 34 -2.69 -14.87 18.02
N LYS A 35 -1.47 -14.68 17.52
CA LYS A 35 -0.61 -13.52 17.87
C LYS A 35 -1.25 -12.20 17.42
N VAL A 36 -1.77 -12.13 16.21
CA VAL A 36 -2.46 -10.92 15.70
C VAL A 36 -3.70 -10.59 16.53
N HIS A 37 -4.53 -11.58 16.85
CA HIS A 37 -5.70 -11.36 17.71
C HIS A 37 -5.32 -10.91 19.12
N ALA A 38 -4.24 -11.43 19.70
CA ALA A 38 -3.73 -10.95 20.97
C ALA A 38 -3.27 -9.48 20.89
N ALA A 39 -2.53 -9.13 19.82
CA ALA A 39 -2.05 -7.77 19.59
C ALA A 39 -3.21 -6.76 19.40
N ILE A 40 -4.24 -7.11 18.62
CA ILE A 40 -5.41 -6.24 18.41
C ILE A 40 -6.23 -6.07 19.71
N ARG A 41 -6.31 -7.10 20.56
CA ARG A 41 -6.98 -6.98 21.88
C ARG A 41 -6.21 -6.08 22.84
N ALA A 42 -4.88 -6.11 22.79
CA ALA A 42 -4.03 -5.26 23.63
C ALA A 42 -4.10 -3.78 23.17
N ASP A 43 -3.98 -3.55 21.86
CA ASP A 43 -4.01 -2.20 21.26
C ASP A 43 -5.13 -2.08 20.22
N PRO A 44 -6.35 -1.71 20.63
CA PRO A 44 -7.50 -1.59 19.72
C PRO A 44 -7.43 -0.37 18.79
N LEU A 45 -6.47 0.54 19.01
CA LEU A 45 -6.33 1.78 18.23
C LEU A 45 -5.56 1.55 16.94
N MET A 46 -6.20 1.88 15.80
CA MET A 46 -5.57 1.81 14.48
C MET A 46 -4.49 2.89 14.34
N LYS A 47 -3.22 2.50 14.28
CA LYS A 47 -2.12 3.43 13.96
C LYS A 47 -2.30 3.95 12.53
N LYS A 48 -2.59 5.25 12.40
CA LYS A 48 -2.59 5.94 11.10
C LYS A 48 -1.16 5.95 10.57
N SER A 49 -0.95 5.56 9.31
CA SER A 49 0.39 5.60 8.74
C SER A 49 0.84 7.06 8.63
N GLU A 50 1.96 7.39 9.27
CA GLU A 50 2.75 8.61 9.00
C GLU A 50 3.43 8.48 7.63
N LYS A 51 2.64 8.28 6.57
CA LYS A 51 3.17 8.46 5.22
C LYS A 51 3.36 9.96 5.06
N GLU A 52 4.62 10.39 4.97
CA GLU A 52 4.93 11.78 4.59
C GLU A 52 4.11 12.12 3.36
N ALA A 53 3.41 13.26 3.42
CA ALA A 53 2.66 13.75 2.27
C ALA A 53 3.61 13.79 1.06
N PRO A 54 3.24 13.22 -0.10
CA PRO A 54 4.11 13.21 -1.27
C PRO A 54 4.48 14.65 -1.62
N LYS A 55 5.80 14.92 -1.65
CA LYS A 55 6.36 16.29 -1.65
C LYS A 55 5.96 17.11 -2.88
N GLU A 56 5.65 16.46 -4.00
CA GLU A 56 5.20 17.14 -5.21
C GLU A 56 4.17 16.31 -5.95
N HIS A 57 2.90 16.74 -5.88
CA HIS A 57 1.88 16.22 -6.77
C HIS A 57 1.95 17.03 -8.07
N LYS A 58 2.28 16.37 -9.19
CA LYS A 58 2.43 17.01 -10.52
C LYS A 58 1.25 17.91 -10.90
N LEU A 59 0.04 17.58 -10.42
CA LEU A 59 -1.16 18.39 -10.65
C LEU A 59 -1.07 19.77 -9.97
N VAL A 60 -0.51 19.85 -8.75
CA VAL A 60 -0.37 21.12 -8.01
C VAL A 60 0.63 22.03 -8.70
N VAL A 61 1.76 21.48 -9.17
CA VAL A 61 2.76 22.23 -9.94
C VAL A 61 2.18 22.74 -11.27
N TRP A 62 1.37 21.92 -11.95
CA TRP A 62 0.72 22.29 -13.20
C TRP A 62 -0.31 23.41 -13.00
N LEU A 63 -1.15 23.31 -11.97
CA LEU A 63 -2.11 24.35 -11.57
C LEU A 63 -1.39 25.68 -11.24
N MET A 64 -0.31 25.63 -10.46
CA MET A 64 0.50 26.82 -10.15
C MET A 64 1.07 27.49 -11.41
N THR A 65 1.59 26.68 -12.35
CA THR A 65 2.15 27.18 -13.61
C THR A 65 1.08 27.79 -14.52
N MET A 66 -0.12 27.20 -14.55
CA MET A 66 -1.26 27.71 -15.29
C MET A 66 -1.75 29.04 -14.69
N MET A 67 -1.84 29.12 -13.36
CA MET A 67 -2.25 30.34 -12.65
C MET A 67 -1.25 31.49 -12.87
N MET A 68 0.07 31.22 -12.78
CA MET A 68 1.12 32.20 -13.11
C MET A 68 1.08 32.69 -14.56
N ARG A 69 0.68 31.83 -15.51
CA ARG A 69 0.48 32.25 -16.91
C ARG A 69 -0.72 33.18 -17.07
N THR A 70 -1.83 32.89 -16.38
CA THR A 70 -3.04 33.72 -16.46
C THR A 70 -2.90 35.08 -15.79
N THR A 71 -2.11 35.18 -14.71
CA THR A 71 -1.83 36.46 -14.06
C THR A 71 -0.93 37.32 -14.92
N LYS A 72 0.11 36.74 -15.53
CA LYS A 72 1.04 37.45 -16.43
C LYS A 72 0.36 37.97 -17.69
N SER A 73 -0.65 37.27 -18.23
CA SER A 73 -1.43 37.76 -19.37
C SER A 73 -2.38 38.89 -18.97
N LYS A 74 -3.00 38.81 -17.79
CA LYS A 74 -3.88 39.86 -17.24
C LYS A 74 -3.11 41.18 -17.03
N THR A 75 -1.95 41.14 -16.40
CA THR A 75 -1.11 42.33 -16.13
C THR A 75 -0.53 42.97 -17.39
N ARG A 76 -0.46 42.25 -18.51
CA ARG A 76 0.02 42.76 -19.80
C ARG A 76 -1.09 43.47 -20.60
N LEU A 77 -2.36 43.17 -20.30
CA LEU A 77 -3.52 43.81 -20.94
C LEU A 77 -3.93 45.12 -20.26
N ASP A 78 -3.61 45.28 -18.97
CA ASP A 78 -3.87 46.48 -18.17
C ASP A 78 -2.72 47.52 -18.19
N SER A 79 -1.73 47.36 -19.07
CA SER A 79 -0.60 48.30 -19.31
C SER A 79 -0.57 48.77 -20.75
#